data_AF-X1QTX0-F1
#
_entry.id   AF-X1QTX0-F1
#
_cell.length_a   1.000
_cell.length_b   1.000
_cell.length_c   1.000
_cell.angle_alpha   90.00
_cell.angle_beta   90.00
_cell.angle_gamma   90.00
#
_symmetry.space_group_name_H-M   'P 1'
#
loop_
_entity.id
_entity.type
_entity.pdbx_description
1 polymer ?
#
loop_
_entity_poly.entity_id
_entity_poly.type
_entity_poly.pdbx_seq_one_letter_code
_entity_poly.pdbx_strand_id
1 'polypeptide(L)'
;TILFDFVAQDADDSIWTSHPLFTVHAPILTLNNFLVDPTGNQRLDPGETVDLIVTLENEGSEDAPSVTGYLSENSPYVDIPDHDGSFGDITSGGTASNSGDPFIVHADAMTPMGELVTFMLEVTSGVYCDTLE
;
A
#
# COMPACT_ATOMS: atom_id res chain seq x y z
N THR A 1 11.36 -17.00 -1.95
CA THR A 1 12.47 -17.90 -1.58
C THR A 1 13.49 -17.90 -2.68
N ILE A 2 14.72 -17.54 -2.38
CA ILE A 2 15.84 -17.66 -3.32
C ILE A 2 16.58 -18.96 -2.98
N LEU A 3 16.87 -19.78 -3.99
CA LEU A 3 17.61 -21.03 -3.85
C LEU A 3 19.07 -20.79 -4.24
N PHE A 4 20.00 -21.22 -3.39
CA PHE A 4 21.44 -21.23 -3.69
C PHE A 4 21.96 -22.66 -3.57
N ASP A 5 22.79 -23.07 -4.53
CA ASP A 5 23.50 -24.34 -4.47
C ASP A 5 24.91 -24.11 -3.90
N PHE A 6 25.21 -24.73 -2.76
CA PHE A 6 26.57 -24.79 -2.25
C PHE A 6 27.19 -26.11 -2.70
N VAL A 7 28.16 -26.01 -3.62
CA VAL A 7 28.88 -27.17 -4.15
C VAL A 7 30.30 -27.16 -3.58
N ALA A 8 30.63 -28.17 -2.79
CA ALA A 8 32.00 -28.42 -2.31
C ALA A 8 32.59 -29.63 -3.04
N GLN A 9 33.83 -29.49 -3.52
CA GLN A 9 34.59 -30.57 -4.15
C GLN A 9 35.89 -30.77 -3.36
N ASP A 10 36.19 -32.01 -2.97
CA ASP A 10 37.48 -32.33 -2.34
C ASP A 10 38.55 -32.73 -3.37
N ALA A 11 39.77 -33.02 -2.90
CA ALA A 11 40.92 -33.35 -3.74
C ALA A 11 40.83 -34.72 -4.45
N ASP A 12 39.86 -35.57 -4.07
CA ASP A 12 39.53 -36.86 -4.70
C ASP A 12 38.24 -36.77 -5.54
N ASP A 13 37.88 -35.55 -5.99
CA ASP A 13 36.73 -35.24 -6.88
C ASP A 13 35.34 -35.57 -6.30
N SER A 14 35.23 -35.73 -4.98
CA SER A 14 33.92 -35.93 -4.34
C SER A 14 33.13 -34.63 -4.29
N ILE A 15 31.94 -34.58 -4.90
CA ILE A 15 31.06 -33.41 -4.92
C ILE A 15 29.96 -33.55 -3.86
N TRP A 16 29.86 -32.54 -2.99
CA TRP A 16 28.77 -32.38 -2.02
C TRP A 16 27.95 -31.14 -2.35
N THR A 17 26.67 -31.36 -2.67
CA THR A 17 25.72 -30.27 -2.90
C THR A 17 24.82 -30.10 -1.68
N SER A 18 24.79 -28.88 -1.14
CA SER A 18 23.88 -28.47 -0.06
C SER A 18 22.94 -27.37 -0.56
N HIS A 19 21.68 -27.43 -0.12
CA HIS A 19 20.63 -26.48 -0.48
C HIS A 19 20.17 -25.74 0.79
N PRO A 20 20.91 -24.73 1.27
CA PRO A 20 20.46 -23.90 2.38
C PRO A 20 19.22 -23.10 1.96
N LEU A 21 18.18 -23.16 2.80
CA LEU A 21 16.99 -22.32 2.64
C LEU A 21 17.23 -21.01 3.39
N PHE A 22 17.16 -19.89 2.67
CA PHE A 22 17.13 -18.55 3.26
C PHE A 22 15.74 -17.97 3.07
N THR A 23 15.06 -17.67 4.17
CA THR A 23 13.82 -16.90 4.16
C THR A 23 14.19 -15.44 3.95
N VAL A 24 13.71 -14.84 2.85
CA VAL A 24 13.82 -13.39 2.64
C VAL A 24 12.61 -12.78 3.31
N HIS A 25 12.84 -11.91 4.29
CA HIS A 25 11.79 -11.15 4.95
C HIS A 25 11.57 -9.84 4.18
N ALA A 26 10.31 -9.45 4.02
CA ALA A 26 9.91 -8.22 3.33
C ALA A 26 8.63 -7.68 3.98
N PRO A 27 8.39 -6.36 3.93
CA PRO A 27 7.09 -5.80 4.24
C PRO A 27 6.07 -6.24 3.17
N ILE A 28 4.84 -6.51 3.59
CA ILE A 28 3.70 -6.81 2.72
C ILE A 28 2.59 -5.88 3.19
N LEU A 29 2.34 -4.81 2.44
CA LEU A 29 1.34 -3.82 2.83
C LEU A 29 0.01 -4.20 2.20
N THR A 30 -1.05 -4.25 3.00
CA THR A 30 -2.41 -4.56 2.56
C THR A 30 -3.37 -3.47 3.02
N LEU A 31 -4.46 -3.29 2.27
CA LEU A 31 -5.53 -2.37 2.66
C LEU A 31 -6.32 -3.00 3.81
N ASN A 32 -6.27 -2.39 4.99
CA ASN A 32 -7.01 -2.85 6.16
C ASN A 32 -8.37 -2.16 6.28
N ASN A 33 -8.40 -0.82 6.12
CA ASN A 33 -9.63 -0.05 6.20
C ASN A 33 -9.52 1.28 5.44
N PHE A 34 -10.66 1.88 5.11
CA PHE A 34 -10.74 3.26 4.62
C PHE A 34 -11.93 3.99 5.23
N LEU A 35 -11.84 5.31 5.32
CA LEU A 35 -12.87 6.19 5.82
C LEU A 35 -12.94 7.42 4.92
N VAL A 36 -14.07 7.58 4.23
CA VAL A 36 -14.41 8.78 3.47
C VAL A 36 -15.10 9.74 4.41
N ASP A 37 -14.86 11.05 4.28
CA ASP A 37 -15.56 12.11 5.01
C ASP A 37 -15.71 11.80 6.52
N PRO A 38 -14.60 11.80 7.28
CA PRO A 38 -14.60 11.45 8.70
C PRO A 38 -15.48 12.39 9.55
N THR A 39 -15.82 13.58 9.04
CA THR A 39 -16.60 14.59 9.74
C THR A 39 -18.08 14.62 9.34
N GLY A 40 -18.46 13.99 8.24
CA GLY A 40 -19.82 14.04 7.72
C GLY A 40 -20.45 12.66 7.56
N ASN A 41 -20.98 12.38 6.37
CA ASN A 41 -21.92 11.27 6.14
C ASN A 41 -21.25 9.99 5.61
N GLN A 42 -19.92 9.96 5.59
CA GLN A 42 -19.09 8.85 5.11
C GLN A 42 -19.30 8.51 3.63
N ARG A 43 -19.69 9.49 2.81
CA ARG A 43 -19.90 9.33 1.38
C ARG A 43 -19.32 10.54 0.66
N LEU A 44 -18.87 10.31 -0.57
CA LEU A 44 -18.53 11.40 -1.47
C LEU A 44 -19.80 11.78 -2.24
N ASP A 45 -20.45 12.87 -1.84
CA ASP A 45 -21.63 13.36 -2.55
C ASP A 45 -21.23 14.30 -3.72
N PRO A 46 -22.03 14.37 -4.80
CA PRO A 46 -21.71 15.21 -5.95
C PRO A 46 -21.54 16.69 -5.57
N GLY A 47 -20.44 17.30 -6.00
CA GLY A 47 -20.09 18.68 -5.72
C GLY A 47 -19.35 18.91 -4.41
N GLU A 48 -19.01 17.85 -3.67
CA GLU A 48 -18.32 17.93 -2.39
C GLU A 48 -16.82 17.61 -2.52
N THR A 49 -16.02 18.16 -1.60
CA THR A 49 -14.61 17.83 -1.40
C THR A 49 -14.46 17.30 0.01
N VAL A 50 -13.90 16.11 0.16
CA VAL A 50 -13.80 15.40 1.45
C VAL A 50 -12.41 14.80 1.64
N ASP A 51 -12.08 14.54 2.89
CA ASP A 51 -10.87 13.81 3.27
C ASP A 51 -11.12 12.30 3.13
N LEU A 52 -10.16 11.61 2.51
CA LEU A 52 -10.11 10.15 2.44
C LEU A 52 -8.93 9.65 3.29
N ILE A 53 -9.27 9.00 4.40
CA ILE A 53 -8.31 8.36 5.29
C ILE A 53 -8.25 6.88 4.97
N VAL A 54 -7.06 6.39 4.68
CA VAL A 54 -6.76 4.97 4.46
C VAL A 54 -5.96 4.44 5.64
N THR A 55 -6.20 3.19 6.00
CA THR A 55 -5.42 2.42 6.98
C THR A 55 -4.81 1.21 6.30
N LEU A 56 -3.50 1.10 6.37
CA LEU A 56 -2.72 -0.03 5.86
C LEU A 56 -2.32 -0.96 7.00
N GLU A 57 -2.19 -2.24 6.69
CA GLU A 57 -1.60 -3.27 7.55
C GLU A 57 -0.31 -3.80 6.91
N ASN A 58 0.71 -4.05 7.73
CA ASN A 58 1.91 -4.75 7.29
C ASN A 58 1.83 -6.22 7.69
N GLU A 59 1.34 -7.07 6.80
CA GLU A 59 1.31 -8.53 6.96
C GLU A 59 2.69 -9.18 6.73
N GLY A 60 3.68 -8.38 6.34
CA GLY A 60 5.05 -8.81 6.14
C GLY A 60 5.77 -9.13 7.45
N SER A 61 6.97 -9.69 7.31
CA SER A 61 7.83 -10.09 8.44
C SER A 61 9.00 -9.15 8.68
N GLU A 62 9.07 -8.04 7.92
CA GLU A 62 9.95 -6.89 8.19
C GLU A 62 9.09 -5.65 8.46
N ASP A 63 9.68 -4.69 9.17
CA ASP A 63 9.08 -3.37 9.34
C ASP A 63 9.10 -2.58 8.02
N ALA A 64 8.05 -1.78 7.79
CA ALA A 64 7.91 -0.91 6.64
C ALA A 64 8.20 0.55 7.07
N PRO A 65 9.41 1.08 6.86
CA PRO A 65 9.74 2.45 7.26
C PRO A 65 9.25 3.49 6.25
N SER A 66 8.81 4.64 6.75
CA SER A 66 8.48 5.84 5.96
C SER A 66 7.51 5.54 4.82
N VAL A 67 6.41 4.85 5.14
CA VAL A 67 5.37 4.48 4.19
C VAL A 67 4.64 5.73 3.71
N THR A 68 4.60 5.86 2.39
CA THR A 68 3.88 6.91 1.66
C THR A 68 2.96 6.26 0.63
N GLY A 69 1.86 6.92 0.31
CA GLY A 69 0.91 6.47 -0.70
C GLY A 69 0.63 7.54 -1.72
N TYR A 70 0.37 7.12 -2.95
CA TYR A 70 -0.09 7.93 -4.05
C TYR A 70 -1.45 7.41 -4.52
N LEU A 71 -2.49 8.21 -4.36
CA LEU A 71 -3.85 7.90 -4.77
C LEU A 71 -4.09 8.37 -6.19
N SER A 72 -4.61 7.49 -7.03
CA SER A 72 -4.96 7.80 -8.41
C SER A 72 -6.35 7.32 -8.77
N GLU A 73 -6.95 7.97 -9.76
CA GLU A 73 -8.25 7.60 -10.27
C GLU A 73 -8.39 7.92 -11.75
N ASN A 74 -9.29 7.20 -12.42
CA ASN A 74 -9.50 7.28 -13.85
C ASN A 74 -10.96 7.64 -14.24
N SER A 75 -11.79 8.01 -13.26
CA SER A 75 -13.18 8.44 -13.46
C SER A 75 -13.21 9.87 -14.04
N PRO A 76 -14.10 10.19 -15.01
CA PRO A 76 -14.24 11.54 -15.54
C PRO A 76 -14.99 12.49 -14.59
N TYR A 77 -15.49 12.00 -13.46
CA TYR A 77 -16.32 12.76 -12.52
C TYR A 77 -15.64 13.08 -11.19
N VAL A 78 -14.43 12.55 -10.96
CA VAL A 78 -13.73 12.71 -9.69
C VAL A 78 -12.33 13.25 -9.95
N ASP A 79 -11.99 14.26 -9.18
CA ASP A 79 -10.66 14.84 -9.12
C ASP A 79 -10.04 14.55 -7.77
N ILE A 80 -8.71 14.45 -7.73
CA ILE A 80 -7.92 14.26 -6.51
C ILE A 80 -7.02 15.49 -6.33
N PRO A 81 -7.50 16.55 -5.65
CA PRO A 81 -6.68 17.73 -5.37
C PRO A 81 -5.40 17.43 -4.62
N ASP A 82 -5.40 16.42 -3.74
CA ASP A 82 -4.22 15.95 -3.02
C ASP A 82 -4.13 14.43 -3.10
N HIS A 83 -3.15 13.96 -3.88
CA HIS A 83 -2.92 12.56 -4.18
C HIS A 83 -1.86 11.92 -3.27
N ASP A 84 -1.08 12.72 -2.55
CA ASP A 84 -0.02 12.22 -1.68
C ASP A 84 -0.57 12.01 -0.27
N GLY A 85 -0.10 10.95 0.40
CA GLY A 85 -0.47 10.69 1.78
C GLY A 85 0.64 9.95 2.53
N SER A 86 0.92 10.38 3.75
CA SER A 86 1.95 9.76 4.60
C SER A 86 1.36 8.89 5.72
N PHE A 87 1.85 7.67 5.84
CA PHE A 87 1.46 6.70 6.88
C PHE A 87 2.51 6.54 7.99
N GLY A 88 3.76 6.96 7.73
CA GLY A 88 4.87 6.81 8.67
C GLY A 88 5.41 5.38 8.71
N ASP A 89 5.98 4.96 9.85
CA ASP A 89 6.53 3.62 10.00
C ASP A 89 5.44 2.61 10.41
N ILE A 90 5.36 1.48 9.70
CA ILE A 90 4.42 0.38 10.00
C ILE A 90 5.22 -0.86 10.37
N THR A 91 5.24 -1.18 11.67
CA THR A 91 5.93 -2.39 12.17
C THR A 91 5.31 -3.66 11.58
N SER A 92 6.07 -4.75 11.51
CA SER A 92 5.53 -6.07 11.13
C SER A 92 4.32 -6.46 12.00
N GLY A 93 3.23 -6.88 11.35
CA GLY A 93 1.92 -7.15 11.98
C GLY A 93 1.20 -5.90 12.52
N GLY A 94 1.71 -4.71 12.24
CA GLY A 94 1.16 -3.43 12.68
C GLY A 94 0.24 -2.80 11.63
N THR A 95 -0.47 -1.75 12.06
CA THR A 95 -1.31 -0.92 11.18
C THR A 95 -0.98 0.55 11.36
N ALA A 96 -1.14 1.34 10.30
CA ALA A 96 -1.06 2.79 10.37
C ALA A 96 -2.03 3.43 9.37
N SER A 97 -2.48 4.64 9.67
CA SER A 97 -3.35 5.42 8.79
C SER A 97 -2.69 6.74 8.39
N ASN A 98 -3.08 7.28 7.24
CA ASN A 98 -2.67 8.61 6.81
C ASN A 98 -3.53 9.71 7.45
N SER A 99 -4.12 9.50 8.62
CA SER A 99 -4.98 10.51 9.27
C SER A 99 -4.27 11.84 9.60
N GLY A 100 -2.93 11.84 9.66
CA GLY A 100 -2.13 13.07 9.79
C GLY A 100 -1.87 13.81 8.47
N ASP A 101 -2.13 13.14 7.34
CA ASP A 101 -1.90 13.61 5.96
C ASP A 101 -2.90 12.91 5.00
N PRO A 102 -4.21 13.23 5.13
CA PRO A 102 -5.27 12.55 4.40
C PRO A 102 -5.26 12.92 2.91
N PHE A 103 -5.70 11.99 2.05
CA PHE A 103 -5.93 12.32 0.65
C PHE A 103 -7.15 13.25 0.54
N ILE A 104 -7.14 14.15 -0.44
CA ILE A 104 -8.28 15.02 -0.70
C ILE A 104 -8.90 14.61 -2.02
N VAL A 105 -10.19 14.26 -1.98
CA VAL A 105 -10.95 13.85 -3.16
C VAL A 105 -12.15 14.78 -3.37
N HIS A 106 -12.47 15.04 -4.64
CA HIS A 106 -13.57 15.91 -5.05
C HIS A 106 -14.42 15.21 -6.11
N ALA A 107 -15.74 15.14 -5.88
CA ALA A 107 -16.68 14.71 -6.90
C ALA A 107 -17.31 15.91 -7.60
N ASP A 108 -17.38 15.88 -8.93
CA ASP A 108 -18.07 16.89 -9.73
C ASP A 108 -19.57 16.89 -9.39
N ALA A 109 -20.21 18.06 -9.43
CA ALA A 109 -21.65 18.19 -9.17
C ALA A 109 -22.54 17.43 -10.17
N MET A 110 -21.99 17.10 -11.35
CA MET A 110 -22.63 16.30 -12.40
C MET A 110 -22.42 14.79 -12.22
N THR A 111 -21.72 14.35 -11.18
CA THR A 111 -21.51 12.93 -10.89
C THR A 111 -22.87 12.23 -10.77
N PRO A 112 -23.15 11.20 -11.58
CA PRO A 112 -24.40 10.46 -11.49
C PRO A 112 -24.58 9.84 -10.10
N MET A 113 -25.79 9.96 -9.54
CA MET A 113 -26.08 9.34 -8.25
C MET A 113 -25.93 7.82 -8.33
N GLY A 114 -25.10 7.26 -7.45
CA GLY A 114 -24.84 5.83 -7.39
C GLY A 114 -23.76 5.33 -8.35
N GLU A 115 -23.00 6.23 -8.98
CA GLU A 115 -21.81 5.86 -9.72
C GLU A 115 -20.78 5.22 -8.78
N LEU A 116 -20.23 4.08 -9.20
CA LEU A 116 -19.12 3.44 -8.50
C LEU A 116 -17.82 3.97 -9.06
N VAL A 117 -16.97 4.38 -8.13
CA VAL A 117 -15.72 5.04 -8.40
C VAL A 117 -14.60 4.19 -7.79
N THR A 118 -13.55 3.93 -8.57
CA THR A 118 -12.45 3.03 -8.17
C THR A 118 -11.14 3.81 -8.14
N PHE A 119 -10.63 3.98 -6.92
CA PHE A 119 -9.32 4.53 -6.66
C PHE A 119 -8.27 3.42 -6.71
N MET A 120 -7.07 3.72 -7.20
CA MET A 120 -5.89 2.88 -7.04
C MET A 120 -4.91 3.56 -6.10
N LEU A 121 -4.38 2.79 -5.15
CA LEU A 121 -3.40 3.27 -4.19
C LEU A 121 -2.05 2.59 -4.43
N GLU A 122 -1.06 3.37 -4.86
CA GLU A 122 0.32 2.92 -4.93
C GLU A 122 1.00 3.26 -3.60
N VAL A 123 1.67 2.28 -2.97
CA VAL A 123 2.32 2.46 -1.67
C VAL A 123 3.82 2.22 -1.80
N THR A 124 4.61 3.14 -1.26
CA THR A 124 6.07 3.05 -1.24
C THR A 124 6.59 3.09 0.19
N SER A 125 7.46 2.13 0.53
CA SER A 125 8.16 1.98 1.80
C SER A 125 9.65 1.81 1.56
N GLY A 126 10.42 2.89 1.65
CA GLY A 126 11.86 2.89 1.35
C GLY A 126 12.18 2.44 -0.09
N VAL A 127 12.68 1.21 -0.26
CA VAL A 127 12.98 0.59 -1.58
C VAL A 127 11.89 -0.39 -2.06
N TYR A 128 10.82 -0.58 -1.28
CA TYR A 128 9.71 -1.45 -1.61
C TYR A 128 8.57 -0.60 -2.18
N CYS A 129 8.24 -0.80 -3.45
CA CYS A 129 7.03 -0.26 -4.08
C CYS A 129 6.06 -1.42 -4.30
N ASP A 130 4.82 -1.29 -3.82
CA ASP A 130 3.74 -2.23 -4.07
C ASP A 130 2.49 -1.46 -4.52
N THR A 131 1.70 -2.06 -5.41
CA THR A 131 0.46 -1.46 -5.94
C THR A 131 -0.72 -2.25 -5.40
N LEU A 132 -1.63 -1.58 -4.70
CA LEU A 132 -2.83 -2.19 -4.15
C LEU A 132 -4.04 -1.75 -4.99
N GLU A 133 -4.77 -2.73 -5.53
CA GLU A 133 -6.05 -2.57 -6.22
C GLU A 133 -7.24 -2.78 -5.27
#